data_AF-A0A351DSX0-F1
#
_entry.id   AF-A0A351DSX0-F1
#
_cell.length_a   1.000
_cell.length_b   1.000
_cell.length_c   1.000
_cell.angle_alpha   90.00
_cell.angle_beta   90.00
_cell.angle_gamma   90.00
#
_symmetry.space_group_name_H-M   'P 1'
#
loop_
_entity.id
_entity.type
_entity.pdbx_description
1 polymer ?
#
loop_
_entity_poly.entity_id
_entity_poly.type
_entity_poly.pdbx_seq_one_letter_code
_entity_poly.pdbx_strand_id
1 'polypeptide(L)'
;MLVGGAVWGQTSDKASLQKERDRITKQLATTQALLTQAQSNRSDAAAKVSLLNKQIQLREKLVRHHQASIRSLERSMRGTDTEIRTLEGHVAALKDEYARMVQQAYRMKLSTNPLLFVFAAEDFSQAALRFRLVQSYTEVRKDQVAQIEGAQIDLAEQRVVLNEEKAAVESALAEQQAERDALQRDQSKRTALVNELKAEESRLLKAQKAQEKERQRLSDEIRRIIEAELEAERASAAGEFALTPAGK
;
A
#
# COMPACT_ATOMS: atom_id res chain seq x y z
N MET A 1 14.47 91.10 -14.70
CA MET A 1 13.57 90.18 -15.43
C MET A 1 13.90 88.77 -15.00
N LEU A 2 12.88 88.07 -14.51
CA LEU A 2 12.86 86.67 -14.11
C LEU A 2 13.33 85.73 -15.23
N VAL A 3 14.07 84.67 -14.87
CA VAL A 3 13.81 83.30 -15.35
C VAL A 3 14.20 82.32 -14.23
N GLY A 4 13.19 81.83 -13.50
CA GLY A 4 13.29 80.62 -12.69
C GLY A 4 13.12 79.40 -13.57
N GLY A 5 13.95 78.38 -13.37
CA GLY A 5 13.86 77.15 -14.13
C GLY A 5 14.80 76.09 -13.57
N ALA A 6 14.24 75.17 -12.77
CA ALA A 6 14.64 73.76 -12.66
C ALA A 6 13.97 73.10 -11.42
N VAL A 7 12.64 72.88 -11.44
CA VAL A 7 11.96 72.05 -10.42
C VAL A 7 11.05 70.97 -11.04
N TRP A 8 10.89 70.95 -12.36
CA TRP A 8 9.87 70.14 -13.02
C TRP A 8 10.32 68.71 -13.42
N GLY A 9 11.59 68.34 -13.16
CA GLY A 9 12.13 67.00 -13.45
C GLY A 9 11.97 66.00 -12.29
N GLN A 10 12.26 66.41 -11.05
CA GLN A 10 12.25 65.53 -9.87
C GLN A 10 10.84 65.12 -9.41
N THR A 11 9.83 65.95 -9.68
CA THR A 11 8.44 65.70 -9.28
C THR A 11 7.79 64.56 -10.08
N SER A 12 8.21 64.33 -11.33
CA SER A 12 7.66 63.26 -12.17
C SER A 12 8.15 61.86 -11.76
N ASP A 13 9.40 61.76 -11.29
CA ASP A 13 10.02 60.51 -10.82
C ASP A 13 9.49 60.07 -9.45
N LYS A 14 9.22 61.02 -8.53
CA LYS A 14 8.58 60.71 -7.24
C LYS A 14 7.16 60.14 -7.43
N ALA A 15 6.38 60.73 -8.34
CA ALA A 15 5.01 60.29 -8.60
C ALA A 15 4.95 58.90 -9.26
N SER A 16 5.92 58.55 -10.12
CA SER A 16 6.02 57.23 -10.72
C SER A 16 6.42 56.17 -9.69
N LEU A 17 7.40 56.45 -8.83
CA LEU A 17 7.81 55.57 -7.72
C LEU A 17 6.69 55.35 -6.71
N GLN A 18 5.88 56.37 -6.43
CA GLN A 18 4.69 56.25 -5.58
C GLN A 18 3.63 55.32 -6.20
N LYS A 19 3.36 55.46 -7.50
CA LYS A 19 2.44 54.55 -8.23
C LYS A 19 2.94 53.10 -8.22
N GLU A 20 4.24 52.90 -8.42
CA GLU A 20 4.90 51.59 -8.36
C GLU A 20 4.76 50.97 -6.95
N ARG A 21 5.06 51.74 -5.89
CA ARG A 21 4.89 51.33 -4.50
C ARG A 21 3.45 50.96 -4.18
N ASP A 22 2.48 51.74 -4.65
CA ASP A 22 1.06 51.48 -4.41
C ASP A 22 0.59 50.22 -5.14
N ARG A 23 1.11 49.97 -6.34
CA ARG A 23 0.88 48.70 -7.07
C ARG A 23 1.44 47.51 -6.29
N ILE A 24 2.68 47.59 -5.81
CA ILE A 24 3.31 46.51 -5.02
C ILE A 24 2.57 46.30 -3.69
N THR A 25 2.08 47.37 -3.08
CA THR A 25 1.28 47.30 -1.84
C THR A 25 -0.04 46.55 -2.06
N LYS A 26 -0.71 46.80 -3.20
CA LYS A 26 -1.90 46.01 -3.60
C LYS A 26 -1.55 44.54 -3.84
N GLN A 27 -0.42 44.26 -4.51
CA GLN A 27 0.04 42.89 -4.73
C GLN A 27 0.39 42.16 -3.43
N LEU A 28 0.95 42.84 -2.44
CA LEU A 28 1.18 42.30 -1.09
C LEU A 28 -0.13 41.97 -0.39
N ALA A 29 -1.15 42.83 -0.47
CA ALA A 29 -2.47 42.56 0.10
C ALA A 29 -3.11 41.33 -0.54
N THR A 30 -3.03 41.19 -1.87
CA THR A 30 -3.48 39.98 -2.57
C THR A 30 -2.69 38.75 -2.15
N THR A 31 -1.37 38.84 -2.07
CA THR A 31 -0.50 37.72 -1.66
C THR A 31 -0.76 37.30 -0.21
N GLN A 32 -1.03 38.25 0.68
CA GLN A 32 -1.42 37.99 2.06
C GLN A 32 -2.78 37.31 2.15
N ALA A 33 -3.78 37.75 1.36
CA ALA A 33 -5.07 37.08 1.28
C ALA A 33 -4.94 35.65 0.75
N LEU A 34 -4.10 35.44 -0.28
CA LEU A 34 -3.78 34.12 -0.80
C LEU A 34 -3.04 33.25 0.23
N LEU A 35 -2.14 33.81 1.04
CA LEU A 35 -1.48 33.09 2.15
C LEU A 35 -2.48 32.67 3.23
N THR A 36 -3.39 33.56 3.63
CA THR A 36 -4.43 33.23 4.60
C THR A 36 -5.38 32.15 4.05
N GLN A 37 -5.76 32.23 2.77
CA GLN A 37 -6.54 31.19 2.11
C GLN A 37 -5.76 29.86 2.03
N ALA A 38 -4.47 29.91 1.69
CA ALA A 38 -3.60 28.73 1.64
C ALA A 38 -3.44 28.09 3.04
N GLN A 39 -3.37 28.88 4.11
CA GLN A 39 -3.37 28.39 5.50
C GLN A 39 -4.70 27.71 5.87
N SER A 40 -5.84 28.28 5.48
CA SER A 40 -7.14 27.63 5.68
C SER A 40 -7.23 26.31 4.90
N ASN A 41 -6.86 26.34 3.61
CA ASN A 41 -6.82 25.15 2.77
C ASN A 41 -5.84 24.09 3.32
N ARG A 42 -4.74 24.51 3.96
CA ARG A 42 -3.80 23.64 4.65
C ARG A 42 -4.43 22.96 5.88
N SER A 43 -5.31 23.63 6.62
CA SER A 43 -6.09 23.02 7.70
C SER A 43 -7.00 21.91 7.17
N ASP A 44 -7.77 22.20 6.12
CA ASP A 44 -8.64 21.21 5.48
C ASP A 44 -7.84 20.05 4.87
N ALA A 45 -6.68 20.37 4.29
CA ALA A 45 -5.80 19.35 3.74
C ALA A 45 -5.09 18.54 4.83
N ALA A 46 -4.82 19.10 6.01
CA ALA A 46 -4.34 18.35 7.17
C ALA A 46 -5.38 17.33 7.64
N ALA A 47 -6.66 17.68 7.64
CA ALA A 47 -7.75 16.74 7.90
C ALA A 47 -7.80 15.61 6.84
N LYS A 48 -7.65 15.95 5.55
CA LYS A 48 -7.56 14.95 4.46
C LYS A 48 -6.33 14.04 4.60
N VAL A 49 -5.17 14.59 4.95
CA VAL A 49 -3.94 13.81 5.20
C VAL A 49 -4.12 12.90 6.41
N SER A 50 -4.77 13.36 7.48
CA SER A 50 -5.11 12.54 8.64
C SER A 50 -6.00 11.36 8.26
N LEU A 51 -7.04 11.61 7.45
CA LEU A 51 -7.92 10.57 6.93
C LEU A 51 -7.15 9.56 6.06
N LEU A 52 -6.30 10.04 5.13
CA LEU A 52 -5.45 9.19 4.30
C LEU A 52 -4.48 8.36 5.14
N ASN A 53 -3.88 8.93 6.19
CA ASN A 53 -3.01 8.19 7.11
C ASN A 53 -3.79 7.09 7.83
N LYS A 54 -5.02 7.36 8.28
CA LYS A 54 -5.87 6.33 8.89
C LYS A 54 -6.24 5.23 7.90
N GLN A 55 -6.53 5.59 6.65
CA GLN A 55 -6.78 4.63 5.56
C GLN A 55 -5.55 3.76 5.27
N ILE A 56 -4.36 4.37 5.17
CA ILE A 56 -3.08 3.67 5.01
C ILE A 56 -2.84 2.70 6.17
N GLN A 57 -3.03 3.12 7.42
CA GLN A 57 -2.88 2.25 8.59
C GLN A 57 -3.85 1.05 8.57
N LEU A 58 -5.10 1.27 8.14
CA LEU A 58 -6.08 0.20 8.00
C LEU A 58 -5.67 -0.77 6.88
N ARG A 59 -5.21 -0.28 5.72
CA ARG A 59 -4.71 -1.13 4.64
C ARG A 59 -3.46 -1.91 5.03
N GLU A 60 -2.52 -1.30 5.75
CA GLU A 60 -1.36 -2.02 6.27
C GLU A 60 -1.74 -3.14 7.24
N LYS A 61 -2.75 -2.92 8.09
CA LYS A 61 -3.31 -3.98 8.94
C LYS A 61 -3.93 -5.09 8.10
N LEU A 62 -4.69 -4.74 7.07
CA LEU A 62 -5.33 -5.70 6.18
C LEU A 62 -4.30 -6.54 5.41
N VAL A 63 -3.26 -5.92 4.84
CA VAL A 63 -2.14 -6.62 4.19
C VAL A 63 -1.45 -7.59 5.15
N ARG A 64 -1.21 -7.19 6.41
CA ARG A 64 -0.63 -8.09 7.44
C ARG A 64 -1.56 -9.24 7.79
N HIS A 65 -2.87 -8.98 7.86
CA HIS A 65 -3.88 -10.00 8.10
C HIS A 65 -3.91 -11.03 6.96
N HIS A 66 -4.02 -10.58 5.70
CA HIS A 66 -3.95 -11.48 4.53
C HIS A 66 -2.65 -12.31 4.52
N GLN A 67 -1.51 -11.70 4.82
CA GLN A 67 -0.24 -12.43 4.91
C GLN A 67 -0.26 -13.52 6.00
N ALA A 68 -0.92 -13.28 7.13
CA ALA A 68 -1.09 -14.29 8.18
C ALA A 68 -2.04 -15.40 7.75
N SER A 69 -3.16 -15.06 7.10
CA SER A 69 -4.13 -16.01 6.54
C SER A 69 -3.49 -16.91 5.49
N ILE A 70 -2.75 -16.35 4.52
CA ILE A 70 -2.02 -17.11 3.48
C ILE A 70 -1.06 -18.11 4.13
N ARG A 71 -0.24 -17.66 5.10
CA ARG A 71 0.66 -18.57 5.82
C ARG A 71 -0.07 -19.68 6.56
N SER A 72 -1.30 -19.44 7.02
CA SER A 72 -2.13 -20.45 7.65
C SER A 72 -2.66 -21.47 6.64
N LEU A 73 -3.16 -20.99 5.49
CA LEU A 73 -3.61 -21.83 4.38
C LEU A 73 -2.46 -22.68 3.84
N GLU A 74 -1.28 -22.11 3.64
CA GLU A 74 -0.08 -22.85 3.21
C GLU A 74 0.39 -23.91 4.23
N ARG A 75 0.13 -23.70 5.53
CA ARG A 75 0.42 -24.73 6.55
C ARG A 75 -0.61 -25.85 6.48
N SER A 76 -1.89 -25.51 6.34
CA SER A 76 -2.98 -26.48 6.16
C SER A 76 -2.72 -27.35 4.94
N MET A 77 -2.46 -26.72 3.79
CA MET A 77 -2.12 -27.36 2.52
C MET A 77 -0.92 -28.31 2.61
N ARG A 78 0.12 -27.95 3.37
CA ARG A 78 1.26 -28.84 3.62
C ARG A 78 0.90 -30.03 4.52
N GLY A 79 0.00 -29.84 5.47
CA GLY A 79 -0.58 -30.91 6.27
C GLY A 79 -1.34 -31.91 5.39
N THR A 80 -2.27 -31.41 4.58
CA THR A 80 -3.03 -32.17 3.59
C THR A 80 -2.13 -32.94 2.62
N ASP A 81 -1.08 -32.30 2.08
CA ASP A 81 -0.12 -32.97 1.20
C ASP A 81 0.65 -34.10 1.91
N THR A 82 0.99 -33.91 3.19
CA THR A 82 1.67 -34.93 4.00
C THR A 82 0.73 -36.13 4.27
N GLU A 83 -0.53 -35.85 4.54
CA GLU A 83 -1.56 -36.87 4.74
C GLU A 83 -1.81 -37.68 3.45
N ILE A 84 -1.89 -37.00 2.29
CA ILE A 84 -1.97 -37.67 0.98
C ILE A 84 -0.81 -38.64 0.78
N ARG A 85 0.44 -38.21 1.03
CA ARG A 85 1.61 -39.10 0.89
C ARG A 85 1.54 -40.29 1.84
N THR A 86 1.00 -40.09 3.04
CA THR A 86 0.81 -41.17 4.02
C THR A 86 -0.23 -42.16 3.53
N LEU A 87 -1.37 -41.69 3.03
CA LEU A 87 -2.43 -42.52 2.43
C LEU A 87 -1.94 -43.25 1.18
N GLU A 88 -1.15 -42.62 0.32
CA GLU A 88 -0.52 -43.26 -0.83
C GLU A 88 0.38 -44.42 -0.42
N GLY A 89 1.21 -44.21 0.62
CA GLY A 89 2.04 -45.26 1.21
C GLY A 89 1.20 -46.39 1.80
N HIS A 90 0.11 -46.07 2.49
CA HIS A 90 -0.81 -47.05 3.07
C HIS A 90 -1.50 -47.89 1.99
N VAL A 91 -2.05 -47.26 0.94
CA VAL A 91 -2.65 -47.94 -0.21
C VAL A 91 -1.63 -48.83 -0.91
N ALA A 92 -0.38 -48.38 -1.07
CA ALA A 92 0.68 -49.18 -1.67
C ALA A 92 1.01 -50.42 -0.81
N ALA A 93 1.09 -50.25 0.51
CA ALA A 93 1.33 -51.36 1.44
C ALA A 93 0.19 -52.39 1.43
N LEU A 94 -1.07 -51.94 1.48
CA LEU A 94 -2.24 -52.83 1.40
C LEU A 94 -2.27 -53.62 0.08
N LYS A 95 -1.90 -52.97 -1.04
CA LYS A 95 -1.80 -53.61 -2.35
C LYS A 95 -0.67 -54.63 -2.42
N ASP A 96 0.50 -54.35 -1.81
CA ASP A 96 1.61 -55.32 -1.74
C ASP A 96 1.22 -56.55 -0.89
N GLU A 97 0.59 -56.32 0.27
CA GLU A 97 0.09 -57.40 1.11
C GLU A 97 -0.95 -58.26 0.37
N TYR A 98 -1.90 -57.62 -0.31
CA TYR A 98 -2.88 -58.31 -1.14
C TYR A 98 -2.22 -59.12 -2.26
N ALA A 99 -1.21 -58.56 -2.93
CA ALA A 99 -0.46 -59.26 -3.97
C ALA A 99 0.26 -60.50 -3.42
N ARG A 100 0.89 -60.42 -2.24
CA ARG A 100 1.52 -61.59 -1.58
C ARG A 100 0.49 -62.66 -1.25
N MET A 101 -0.68 -62.26 -0.73
CA MET A 101 -1.77 -63.18 -0.45
C MET A 101 -2.27 -63.89 -1.72
N VAL A 102 -2.41 -63.17 -2.83
CA VAL A 102 -2.79 -63.75 -4.13
C VAL A 102 -1.72 -64.72 -4.65
N GLN A 103 -0.43 -64.38 -4.55
CA GLN A 103 0.67 -65.27 -4.93
C GLN A 103 0.66 -66.56 -4.10
N GLN A 104 0.44 -66.46 -2.79
CA GLN A 104 0.36 -67.62 -1.92
C GLN A 104 -0.81 -68.53 -2.30
N ALA A 105 -1.97 -67.96 -2.59
CA ALA A 105 -3.14 -68.71 -3.03
C ALA A 105 -2.92 -69.41 -4.36
N TYR A 106 -2.21 -68.77 -5.29
CA TYR A 106 -1.80 -69.38 -6.55
C TYR A 106 -0.90 -70.61 -6.32
N ARG A 107 0.11 -70.50 -5.44
CA ARG A 107 1.00 -71.63 -5.08
C ARG A 107 0.23 -72.80 -4.48
N MET A 108 -0.83 -72.52 -3.71
CA MET A 108 -1.70 -73.51 -3.11
C MET A 108 -2.79 -74.04 -4.06
N LYS A 109 -2.79 -73.62 -5.34
CA LYS A 109 -3.83 -73.92 -6.35
C LYS A 109 -5.26 -73.52 -5.94
N LEU A 110 -5.37 -72.62 -4.96
CA LEU A 110 -6.65 -72.08 -4.49
C LEU A 110 -7.31 -71.19 -5.55
N SER A 111 -6.53 -70.57 -6.42
CA SER A 111 -7.04 -69.67 -7.47
C SER A 111 -7.70 -70.39 -8.65
N THR A 112 -7.33 -71.65 -8.93
CA THR A 112 -7.86 -72.43 -10.07
C THR A 112 -9.09 -73.22 -9.67
N ASN A 113 -9.02 -73.96 -8.57
CA ASN A 113 -10.16 -74.68 -8.01
C ASN A 113 -9.95 -74.94 -6.52
N PRO A 114 -10.57 -74.13 -5.63
CA PRO A 114 -10.45 -74.30 -4.19
C PRO A 114 -10.92 -75.67 -3.69
N LEU A 115 -11.88 -76.30 -4.38
CA LEU A 115 -12.38 -77.63 -4.00
C LEU A 115 -11.35 -78.73 -4.28
N LEU A 116 -10.53 -78.60 -5.34
CA LEU A 116 -9.44 -79.54 -5.59
C LEU A 116 -8.41 -79.55 -4.45
N PHE A 117 -8.15 -78.40 -3.84
CA PHE A 117 -7.27 -78.32 -2.67
C PHE A 117 -7.84 -79.09 -1.47
N VAL A 118 -9.15 -79.00 -1.23
CA VAL A 118 -9.86 -79.75 -0.17
C VAL A 118 -9.91 -81.24 -0.47
N PHE A 119 -10.21 -81.63 -1.72
CA PHE A 119 -10.32 -83.04 -2.12
C PHE A 119 -8.98 -83.77 -2.26
N ALA A 120 -7.87 -83.05 -2.41
CA ALA A 120 -6.52 -83.62 -2.38
C ALA A 120 -6.04 -83.97 -0.96
N ALA A 121 -6.96 -84.12 0.01
CA ALA A 121 -6.64 -84.45 1.39
C ALA A 121 -6.52 -85.98 1.60
N GLU A 122 -5.61 -86.40 2.47
CA GLU A 122 -5.33 -87.80 2.82
C GLU A 122 -6.41 -88.39 3.74
N ASP A 123 -7.02 -87.55 4.57
CA ASP A 123 -8.08 -87.95 5.51
C ASP A 123 -9.10 -86.82 5.75
N PHE A 124 -10.19 -87.16 6.45
CA PHE A 124 -11.28 -86.23 6.76
C PHE A 124 -10.84 -85.05 7.65
N SER A 125 -9.94 -85.29 8.61
CA SER A 125 -9.44 -84.25 9.51
C SER A 125 -8.66 -83.18 8.71
N GLN A 126 -7.82 -83.63 7.77
CA GLN A 126 -7.08 -82.76 6.88
C GLN A 126 -8.02 -82.02 5.92
N ALA A 127 -9.05 -82.69 5.37
CA ALA A 127 -10.06 -82.05 4.53
C ALA A 127 -10.82 -80.94 5.27
N ALA A 128 -11.21 -81.17 6.52
CA ALA A 128 -11.90 -80.18 7.35
C ALA A 128 -11.04 -78.93 7.63
N LEU A 129 -9.74 -79.12 7.91
CA LEU A 129 -8.79 -78.00 8.07
C LEU A 129 -8.61 -77.21 6.78
N ARG A 130 -8.43 -77.90 5.64
CA ARG A 130 -8.30 -77.26 4.32
C ARG A 130 -9.57 -76.50 3.93
N PHE A 131 -10.76 -77.03 4.23
CA PHE A 131 -12.02 -76.35 3.98
C PHE A 131 -12.13 -75.03 4.78
N ARG A 132 -11.81 -75.06 6.08
CA ARG A 132 -11.77 -73.84 6.90
C ARG A 132 -10.77 -72.82 6.36
N LEU A 133 -9.62 -73.27 5.87
CA LEU A 133 -8.62 -72.40 5.25
C LEU A 133 -9.14 -71.72 3.97
N VAL A 134 -9.87 -72.45 3.11
CA VAL A 134 -10.48 -71.87 1.91
C VAL A 134 -11.52 -70.80 2.27
N GLN A 135 -12.33 -71.07 3.31
CA GLN A 135 -13.31 -70.11 3.80
C GLN A 135 -12.63 -68.86 4.35
N SER A 136 -11.65 -69.00 5.26
CA SER A 136 -10.94 -67.86 5.84
C SER A 136 -10.21 -67.05 4.79
N TYR A 137 -9.58 -67.70 3.80
CA TYR A 137 -8.93 -67.03 2.68
C TYR A 137 -9.91 -66.15 1.88
N THR A 138 -11.12 -66.65 1.63
CA THR A 138 -12.13 -65.91 0.85
C THR A 138 -12.62 -64.68 1.59
N GLU A 139 -12.85 -64.79 2.91
CA GLU A 139 -13.28 -63.66 3.73
C GLU A 139 -12.17 -62.61 3.87
N VAL A 140 -10.94 -63.03 4.24
CA VAL A 140 -9.79 -62.10 4.33
C VAL A 140 -9.54 -61.39 3.01
N ARG A 141 -9.73 -62.06 1.86
CA ARG A 141 -9.58 -61.42 0.56
C ARG A 141 -10.60 -60.31 0.33
N LYS A 142 -11.87 -60.54 0.68
CA LYS A 142 -12.92 -59.52 0.56
C LYS A 142 -12.62 -58.34 1.49
N ASP A 143 -12.23 -58.62 2.72
CA ASP A 143 -11.89 -57.59 3.71
C ASP A 143 -10.72 -56.74 3.25
N GLN A 144 -9.66 -57.34 2.70
CA GLN A 144 -8.50 -56.61 2.19
C GLN A 144 -8.86 -55.73 0.99
N VAL A 145 -9.73 -56.22 0.08
CA VAL A 145 -10.22 -55.41 -1.05
C VAL A 145 -11.03 -54.22 -0.54
N ALA A 146 -11.94 -54.43 0.41
CA ALA A 146 -12.73 -53.36 1.00
C ALA A 146 -11.85 -52.32 1.71
N GLN A 147 -10.78 -52.75 2.39
CA GLN A 147 -9.80 -51.83 3.00
C GLN A 147 -9.04 -51.02 1.94
N ILE A 148 -8.60 -51.66 0.84
CA ILE A 148 -7.93 -50.94 -0.26
C ILE A 148 -8.87 -49.92 -0.88
N GLU A 149 -10.12 -50.30 -1.16
CA GLU A 149 -11.12 -49.41 -1.76
C GLU A 149 -11.43 -48.23 -0.83
N GLY A 150 -11.62 -48.48 0.48
CA GLY A 150 -11.82 -47.43 1.48
C GLY A 150 -10.65 -46.45 1.52
N ALA A 151 -9.42 -46.95 1.63
CA ALA A 151 -8.23 -46.10 1.64
C ALA A 151 -8.03 -45.32 0.32
N GLN A 152 -8.47 -45.87 -0.82
CA GLN A 152 -8.46 -45.16 -2.10
C GLN A 152 -9.52 -44.05 -2.18
N ILE A 153 -10.67 -44.24 -1.55
CA ILE A 153 -11.71 -43.20 -1.43
C ILE A 153 -11.19 -42.06 -0.56
N ASP A 154 -10.66 -42.36 0.63
CA ASP A 154 -10.08 -41.35 1.54
C ASP A 154 -8.97 -40.54 0.84
N LEU A 155 -8.10 -41.23 0.09
CA LEU A 155 -7.06 -40.58 -0.71
C LEU A 155 -7.64 -39.66 -1.79
N ALA A 156 -8.71 -40.07 -2.46
CA ALA A 156 -9.37 -39.26 -3.48
C ALA A 156 -10.02 -38.02 -2.88
N GLU A 157 -10.70 -38.16 -1.73
CA GLU A 157 -11.29 -37.04 -0.98
C GLU A 157 -10.22 -36.04 -0.56
N GLN A 158 -9.10 -36.51 0.02
CA GLN A 158 -8.04 -35.61 0.47
C GLN A 158 -7.36 -34.86 -0.69
N ARG A 159 -7.30 -35.48 -1.88
CA ARG A 159 -6.84 -34.80 -3.10
C ARG A 159 -7.79 -33.69 -3.56
N VAL A 160 -9.10 -33.85 -3.36
CA VAL A 160 -10.07 -32.77 -3.63
C VAL A 160 -9.84 -31.62 -2.65
N VAL A 161 -9.72 -31.90 -1.35
CA VAL A 161 -9.42 -30.90 -0.31
C VAL A 161 -8.14 -30.13 -0.65
N LEU A 162 -7.06 -30.81 -1.06
CA LEU A 162 -5.81 -30.17 -1.45
C LEU A 162 -5.99 -29.18 -2.62
N ASN A 163 -6.83 -29.52 -3.60
CA ASN A 163 -7.10 -28.65 -4.74
C ASN A 163 -7.91 -27.42 -4.32
N GLU A 164 -8.87 -27.57 -3.41
CA GLU A 164 -9.63 -26.45 -2.85
C GLU A 164 -8.72 -25.51 -2.04
N GLU A 165 -7.83 -26.06 -1.21
CA GLU A 165 -6.85 -25.28 -0.45
C GLU A 165 -5.88 -24.53 -1.37
N LYS A 166 -5.43 -25.14 -2.47
CA LYS A 166 -4.61 -24.46 -3.49
C LYS A 166 -5.35 -23.26 -4.10
N ALA A 167 -6.59 -23.45 -4.53
CA ALA A 167 -7.41 -22.38 -5.08
C ALA A 167 -7.63 -21.25 -4.07
N ALA A 168 -7.84 -21.59 -2.79
CA ALA A 168 -7.97 -20.61 -1.71
C ALA A 168 -6.69 -19.80 -1.50
N VAL A 169 -5.51 -20.43 -1.56
CA VAL A 169 -4.21 -19.74 -1.48
C VAL A 169 -4.03 -18.78 -2.67
N GLU A 170 -4.34 -19.21 -3.89
CA GLU A 170 -4.24 -18.39 -5.10
C GLU A 170 -5.16 -17.16 -5.02
N SER A 171 -6.42 -17.35 -4.58
CA SER A 171 -7.36 -16.24 -4.37
C SER A 171 -6.85 -15.26 -3.31
N ALA A 172 -6.36 -15.77 -2.17
CA ALA A 172 -5.85 -14.92 -1.10
C ALA A 172 -4.61 -14.12 -1.52
N LEU A 173 -3.73 -14.69 -2.35
CA LEU A 173 -2.58 -14.00 -2.93
C LEU A 173 -3.02 -12.86 -3.88
N ALA A 174 -4.04 -13.10 -4.70
CA ALA A 174 -4.59 -12.07 -5.59
C ALA A 174 -5.22 -10.91 -4.80
N GLU A 175 -5.99 -11.21 -3.75
CA GLU A 175 -6.53 -10.20 -2.84
C GLU A 175 -5.42 -9.40 -2.14
N GLN A 176 -4.39 -10.09 -1.65
CA GLN A 176 -3.24 -9.43 -1.02
C GLN A 176 -2.54 -8.47 -1.99
N GLN A 177 -2.35 -8.87 -3.25
CA GLN A 177 -1.74 -8.02 -4.26
C GLN A 177 -2.60 -6.78 -4.53
N ALA A 178 -3.91 -6.95 -4.68
CA ALA A 178 -4.83 -5.83 -4.87
C ALA A 178 -4.77 -4.82 -3.70
N GLU A 179 -4.70 -5.31 -2.45
CA GLU A 179 -4.54 -4.47 -1.26
C GLU A 179 -3.18 -3.75 -1.21
N ARG A 180 -2.10 -4.39 -1.65
CA ARG A 180 -0.77 -3.75 -1.75
C ARG A 180 -0.75 -2.63 -2.79
N ASP A 181 -1.34 -2.87 -3.96
CA ASP A 181 -1.45 -1.84 -5.00
C ASP A 181 -2.30 -0.67 -4.52
N ALA A 182 -3.37 -0.96 -3.80
CA ALA A 182 -4.24 0.05 -3.21
C ALA A 182 -3.49 0.87 -2.13
N LEU A 183 -2.72 0.21 -1.25
CA LEU A 183 -1.86 0.86 -0.27
C LEU A 183 -0.84 1.79 -0.93
N GLN A 184 -0.18 1.34 -2.00
CA GLN A 184 0.75 2.18 -2.77
C GLN A 184 0.06 3.41 -3.35
N ARG A 185 -1.13 3.26 -3.94
CA ARG A 185 -1.93 4.39 -4.45
C ARG A 185 -2.25 5.40 -3.35
N ASP A 186 -2.62 4.95 -2.14
CA ASP A 186 -2.91 5.86 -1.03
C ASP A 186 -1.67 6.59 -0.53
N GLN A 187 -0.52 5.89 -0.43
CA GLN A 187 0.76 6.50 -0.06
C GLN A 187 1.20 7.55 -1.09
N SER A 188 1.03 7.27 -2.39
CA SER A 188 1.28 8.22 -3.47
C SER A 188 0.36 9.43 -3.38
N LYS A 189 -0.95 9.24 -3.18
CA LYS A 189 -1.93 10.32 -2.99
C LYS A 189 -1.57 11.20 -1.80
N ARG A 190 -1.23 10.60 -0.66
CA ARG A 190 -0.77 11.33 0.53
C ARG A 190 0.47 12.17 0.23
N THR A 191 1.45 11.58 -0.46
CA THR A 191 2.72 12.24 -0.78
C THR A 191 2.51 13.41 -1.74
N ALA A 192 1.69 13.22 -2.78
CA ALA A 192 1.31 14.26 -3.72
C ALA A 192 0.64 15.44 -3.02
N LEU A 193 -0.36 15.17 -2.17
CA LEU A 193 -1.07 16.22 -1.41
C LEU A 193 -0.12 17.00 -0.50
N VAL A 194 0.76 16.32 0.24
CA VAL A 194 1.73 17.00 1.11
C VAL A 194 2.71 17.87 0.32
N ASN A 195 3.16 17.38 -0.84
CA ASN A 195 4.10 18.12 -1.69
C ASN A 195 3.45 19.34 -2.35
N GLU A 196 2.20 19.21 -2.81
CA GLU A 196 1.42 20.31 -3.39
C GLU A 196 1.24 21.44 -2.39
N LEU A 197 0.82 21.13 -1.16
CA LEU A 197 0.65 22.13 -0.10
C LEU A 197 1.95 22.85 0.24
N LYS A 198 3.05 22.11 0.36
CA LYS A 198 4.38 22.69 0.66
C LYS A 198 4.88 23.58 -0.47
N ALA A 199 4.66 23.17 -1.72
CA ALA A 199 5.09 23.93 -2.90
C ALA A 199 4.33 25.27 -2.99
N GLU A 200 3.02 25.25 -2.79
CA GLU A 200 2.19 26.46 -2.84
C GLU A 200 2.54 27.45 -1.73
N GLU A 201 2.70 26.97 -0.49
CA GLU A 201 3.13 27.80 0.63
C GLU A 201 4.52 28.42 0.39
N SER A 202 5.48 27.62 -0.09
CA SER A 202 6.83 28.12 -0.43
C SER A 202 6.80 29.17 -1.54
N ARG A 203 5.97 28.98 -2.57
CA ARG A 203 5.81 29.93 -3.68
C ARG A 203 5.26 31.26 -3.20
N LEU A 204 4.19 31.25 -2.40
CA LEU A 204 3.56 32.45 -1.86
C LEU A 204 4.50 33.21 -0.90
N LEU A 205 5.23 32.51 -0.04
CA LEU A 205 6.23 33.13 0.86
C LEU A 205 7.39 33.78 0.10
N LYS A 206 7.88 33.13 -0.97
CA LYS A 206 8.92 33.71 -1.84
C LYS A 206 8.41 34.96 -2.56
N ALA A 207 7.18 34.92 -3.08
CA ALA A 207 6.54 36.07 -3.72
C ALA A 207 6.37 37.24 -2.73
N GLN A 208 5.86 36.97 -1.52
CA GLN A 208 5.70 37.97 -0.47
C GLN A 208 7.04 38.62 -0.09
N LYS A 209 8.09 37.82 0.13
CA LYS A 209 9.42 38.32 0.48
C LYS A 209 10.03 39.20 -0.61
N ALA A 210 9.85 38.82 -1.88
CA ALA A 210 10.30 39.63 -3.02
C ALA A 210 9.55 40.96 -3.12
N GLN A 211 8.22 40.93 -2.98
CA GLN A 211 7.38 42.13 -3.00
C GLN A 211 7.70 43.07 -1.83
N GLU A 212 7.92 42.54 -0.63
CA GLU A 212 8.25 43.33 0.55
C GLU A 212 9.63 44.01 0.41
N LYS A 213 10.62 43.28 -0.11
CA LYS A 213 11.95 43.86 -0.39
C LYS A 213 11.85 45.02 -1.39
N GLU A 214 11.07 44.87 -2.45
CA GLU A 214 10.91 45.93 -3.45
C GLU A 214 10.09 47.11 -2.90
N ARG A 215 9.05 46.85 -2.11
CA ARG A 215 8.28 47.91 -1.40
C ARG A 215 9.19 48.73 -0.49
N GLN A 216 10.07 48.08 0.26
CA GLN A 216 11.03 48.75 1.14
C GLN A 216 12.01 49.61 0.34
N ARG A 217 12.60 49.05 -0.74
CA ARG A 217 13.50 49.78 -1.64
C ARG A 217 12.85 51.06 -2.18
N LEU A 218 11.62 50.97 -2.69
CA LEU A 218 10.88 52.13 -3.19
C LEU A 218 10.54 53.13 -2.09
N SER A 219 10.19 52.66 -0.90
CA SER A 219 9.86 53.53 0.23
C SER A 219 11.08 54.32 0.73
N ASP A 220 12.25 53.68 0.77
CA ASP A 220 13.50 54.33 1.14
C ASP A 220 13.95 55.34 0.08
N GLU A 221 13.78 55.01 -1.21
CA GLU A 221 14.07 55.95 -2.31
C GLU A 221 13.15 57.18 -2.28
N ILE A 222 11.84 56.97 -2.07
CA ILE A 222 10.88 58.06 -1.90
C ILE A 222 11.24 58.92 -0.68
N ARG A 223 11.66 58.31 0.44
CA ARG A 223 12.11 59.07 1.62
C ARG A 223 13.33 59.93 1.32
N ARG A 224 14.34 59.38 0.63
CA ARG A 224 15.52 60.16 0.22
C ARG A 224 15.15 61.35 -0.67
N ILE A 225 14.23 61.17 -1.62
CA ILE A 225 13.75 62.26 -2.48
C ILE A 225 13.04 63.33 -1.64
N ILE A 226 12.18 62.94 -0.69
CA ILE A 226 11.47 63.88 0.20
C ILE A 226 12.45 64.64 1.11
N GLU A 227 13.43 63.95 1.69
CA GLU A 227 14.45 64.57 2.54
C GLU A 227 15.27 65.58 1.75
N ALA A 228 15.70 65.23 0.53
CA ALA A 228 16.40 66.14 -0.37
C ALA A 228 15.54 67.36 -0.78
N GLU A 229 14.25 67.18 -1.05
CA GLU A 229 13.30 68.27 -1.33
C GLU A 229 13.16 69.21 -0.11
N LEU A 230 13.02 68.66 1.11
CA LEU A 230 12.90 69.43 2.35
C LEU A 230 14.19 70.18 2.71
N GLU A 231 15.35 69.59 2.47
CA GLU A 231 16.65 70.26 2.66
C GLU A 231 16.84 71.40 1.65
N ALA A 232 16.49 71.18 0.39
CA ALA A 232 16.50 72.23 -0.62
C ALA A 232 15.55 73.37 -0.26
N GLU A 233 14.32 73.07 0.18
CA GLU A 233 13.35 74.08 0.66
C GLU A 233 13.89 74.86 1.86
N ARG A 234 14.45 74.18 2.87
CA ARG A 234 15.05 74.82 4.06
C ARG A 234 16.24 75.70 3.70
N ALA A 235 17.07 75.28 2.74
CA ALA A 235 18.19 76.08 2.24
C ALA A 235 17.71 77.35 1.51
N SER A 236 16.63 77.27 0.73
CA SER A 236 15.99 78.45 0.12
C SER A 236 15.28 79.35 1.14
N ALA A 237 14.62 78.81 2.16
CA ALA A 237 13.95 79.58 3.21
C ALA A 237 14.93 80.27 4.18
N ALA A 238 16.09 79.66 4.47
CA ALA A 238 17.17 80.28 5.24
C ALA A 238 17.84 81.44 4.48
N GLY A 239 17.83 81.42 3.15
CA GLY A 239 18.27 82.53 2.31
C GLY A 239 17.30 83.74 2.33
N GLU A 240 16.02 83.51 2.59
CA GLU A 240 14.98 84.56 2.60
C GLU A 240 14.84 85.23 3.98
N PHE A 241 15.11 84.53 5.09
CA PHE A 241 15.09 85.09 6.45
C PHE A 241 16.33 85.91 6.84
N ALA A 242 17.40 85.90 6.04
CA ALA A 242 18.63 86.67 6.32
C ALA A 242 18.55 88.16 5.89
N LEU A 243 17.42 88.62 5.33
CA LEU A 243 17.31 89.95 4.70
C LEU A 243 16.36 90.96 5.36
N THR A 244 15.99 90.81 6.64
CA THR A 244 15.34 91.89 7.39
C THR A 244 16.26 92.49 8.45
N PRO A 245 16.94 93.62 8.18
CA PRO A 245 17.63 94.40 9.21
C PRO A 245 16.61 95.15 10.08
N ALA A 246 16.93 95.25 11.36
CA ALA A 246 16.21 96.02 12.36
C ALA A 246 15.99 97.48 11.92
N GLY A 247 14.73 97.91 11.88
CA GLY A 247 14.35 99.33 11.84
C GLY A 247 14.38 99.92 13.25
N LYS A 248 15.12 101.01 13.41
CA LYS A 248 15.05 101.93 14.57
C LYS A 248 13.69 102.62 14.66
#